data_AF-A0A0C2VKT3-F1
#
_entry.id   AF-A0A0C2VKT3-F1
#
_cell.length_a   1.000
_cell.length_b   1.000
_cell.length_c   1.000
_cell.angle_alpha   90.00
_cell.angle_beta   90.00
_cell.angle_gamma   90.00
#
_symmetry.space_group_name_H-M   'P 1'
#
loop_
_entity.id
_entity.type
_entity.pdbx_description
1 polymer ?
#
loop_
_entity_poly.entity_id
_entity_poly.type
_entity_poly.pdbx_seq_one_letter_code
_entity_poly.pdbx_strand_id
1 'polypeptide(L)'
;MEEISPKIERLIDANLNRLKEGLRVIEDICRYIHNDTQLTPQIKTLRHQLQSAYSINRLQYRNIEGDTQKQSTKSELTRSNLNDLVIANFSRTQESSRVLEESFKLQNIELSELFKQIRYQLYGLEKAYFLSFN
;
A
#
# COMPACT_ATOMS: atom_id res chain seq x y z
N MET A 1 -1.89 -18.99 -25.02
CA MET A 1 -2.10 -18.05 -23.91
C MET A 1 -0.76 -17.86 -23.22
N GLU A 2 0.06 -16.97 -23.78
CA GLU A 2 1.47 -16.77 -23.42
C GLU A 2 1.64 -16.08 -22.06
N GLU A 3 2.74 -16.40 -21.37
CA GLU A 3 3.57 -15.69 -20.36
C GLU A 3 3.04 -14.45 -19.58
N ILE A 4 1.73 -14.27 -19.43
CA ILE A 4 1.14 -13.16 -18.67
C ILE A 4 1.29 -13.41 -17.16
N SER A 5 1.30 -14.68 -16.73
CA SER A 5 1.34 -15.04 -15.31
C SER A 5 2.57 -14.48 -14.57
N PRO A 6 3.84 -14.67 -15.02
CA PRO A 6 5.00 -14.13 -14.32
C PRO A 6 5.01 -12.60 -14.20
N LYS A 7 4.53 -11.90 -15.24
CA LYS A 7 4.48 -10.43 -15.27
C LYS A 7 3.41 -9.90 -14.31
N ILE A 8 2.26 -10.55 -14.22
CA ILE A 8 1.22 -10.21 -13.24
C ILE A 8 1.71 -10.49 -11.82
N GLU A 9 2.37 -11.63 -11.57
CA GLU A 9 2.90 -11.92 -10.24
C GLU A 9 3.93 -10.89 -9.78
N ARG A 10 4.80 -10.41 -10.70
CA ARG A 10 5.71 -9.28 -10.42
C ARG A 10 4.95 -8.00 -10.08
N LEU A 11 3.90 -7.68 -10.83
CA LEU A 11 3.06 -6.50 -10.58
C LEU A 11 2.43 -6.57 -9.18
N ILE A 12 1.89 -7.73 -8.81
CA ILE A 12 1.28 -7.96 -7.50
C ILE A 12 2.32 -7.85 -6.38
N ASP A 13 3.52 -8.44 -6.53
CA ASP A 13 4.59 -8.35 -5.51
C ASP A 13 4.97 -6.90 -5.22
N ALA A 14 5.21 -6.14 -6.30
CA ALA A 14 5.62 -4.74 -6.18
C ALA A 14 4.56 -3.90 -5.45
N ASN A 15 3.28 -4.08 -5.78
CA ASN A 15 2.20 -3.30 -5.16
C ASN A 15 1.87 -3.76 -3.73
N LEU A 16 2.01 -5.06 -3.41
CA LEU A 16 1.93 -5.52 -2.02
C LEU A 16 3.00 -4.89 -1.14
N ASN A 17 4.23 -4.80 -1.67
CA ASN A 17 5.32 -4.20 -0.92
C ASN A 17 5.10 -2.69 -0.70
N ARG A 18 4.74 -1.96 -1.77
CA ARG A 18 4.44 -0.52 -1.69
C ARG A 18 3.29 -0.20 -0.74
N LEU A 19 2.22 -0.99 -0.77
CA LEU A 19 1.09 -0.86 0.15
C LEU A 19 1.52 -1.07 1.60
N LYS A 20 2.30 -2.13 1.87
CA LYS A 20 2.81 -2.43 3.22
C LYS A 20 3.73 -1.32 3.73
N GLU A 21 4.63 -0.81 2.91
CA GLU A 21 5.56 0.26 3.27
C GLU A 21 4.83 1.58 3.57
N GLY A 22 3.91 2.00 2.71
CA GLY A 22 3.15 3.23 2.94
C GLY A 22 2.27 3.15 4.20
N LEU A 23 1.61 2.01 4.43
CA LEU A 23 0.86 1.77 5.66
C LEU A 23 1.76 1.79 6.90
N ARG A 24 3.00 1.28 6.79
CA ARG A 24 3.96 1.31 7.90
C ARG A 24 4.31 2.75 8.28
N VAL A 25 4.55 3.61 7.30
CA VAL A 25 4.86 5.03 7.55
C VAL A 25 3.70 5.71 8.26
N ILE A 26 2.46 5.53 7.78
CA ILE A 26 1.27 6.15 8.39
C ILE A 26 1.07 5.62 9.83
N GLU A 27 1.21 4.31 10.05
CA GLU A 27 1.09 3.72 11.39
C GLU A 27 2.09 4.31 12.37
N ASP A 28 3.36 4.43 11.96
CA ASP A 28 4.42 4.93 12.84
C ASP A 28 4.25 6.43 13.12
N ILE A 29 3.70 7.21 12.18
CA ILE A 29 3.31 8.61 12.44
C ILE A 29 2.20 8.67 13.49
N CYS A 30 1.11 7.93 13.32
CA CYS A 30 0.04 7.88 14.32
C CYS A 30 0.55 7.42 15.69
N ARG A 31 1.41 6.39 15.72
CA ARG A 31 1.93 5.81 16.95
C ARG A 31 2.92 6.72 17.66
N TYR A 32 3.93 7.23 16.98
CA TYR A 32 5.08 7.86 17.62
C TYR A 32 5.01 9.39 17.63
N ILE A 33 4.36 9.99 16.64
CA ILE A 33 4.20 11.45 16.61
C ILE A 33 2.93 11.85 17.38
N HIS A 34 1.81 11.18 17.10
CA HIS A 34 0.52 11.55 17.69
C HIS A 34 0.17 10.76 18.97
N ASN A 35 0.91 9.68 19.29
CA ASN A 35 0.56 8.77 20.38
C ASN A 35 -0.89 8.28 20.32
N ASP A 36 -1.42 8.15 19.11
CA ASP A 36 -2.83 7.90 18.87
C ASP A 36 -3.17 6.43 19.13
N THR A 37 -4.21 6.22 19.94
CA THR A 37 -4.68 4.89 20.33
C THR A 37 -5.88 4.40 19.53
N GLN A 38 -6.44 5.23 18.63
CA GLN A 38 -7.63 4.88 17.85
C GLN A 38 -7.35 4.46 16.42
N LEU A 39 -6.58 5.24 15.66
CA LEU A 39 -6.18 4.96 14.27
C LEU A 39 -5.02 3.97 14.18
N THR A 40 -4.05 4.04 15.10
CA THR A 40 -2.91 3.09 15.14
C THR A 40 -3.34 1.61 15.05
N PRO A 41 -4.27 1.11 15.89
CA PRO A 41 -4.70 -0.29 15.80
C PRO A 41 -5.47 -0.61 14.51
N GLN A 42 -6.20 0.34 13.94
CA GLN A 42 -6.92 0.15 12.67
C GLN A 42 -5.93 -0.03 11.50
N ILE A 43 -4.90 0.83 11.42
CA ILE A 43 -3.86 0.74 10.40
C ILE A 43 -3.05 -0.57 10.57
N LYS A 44 -2.73 -0.94 11.82
CA LYS A 44 -2.09 -2.23 12.11
C LYS A 44 -2.93 -3.41 11.62
N THR A 45 -4.25 -3.36 11.83
CA THR A 45 -5.18 -4.41 11.39
C THR A 45 -5.19 -4.54 9.88
N LEU A 46 -5.28 -3.42 9.15
CA LEU A 46 -5.15 -3.38 7.69
C LEU A 46 -3.86 -4.03 7.21
N ARG A 47 -2.73 -3.71 7.85
CA ARG A 47 -1.44 -4.34 7.51
C ARG A 47 -1.44 -5.85 7.73
N HIS A 48 -2.07 -6.34 8.79
CA HIS A 48 -2.18 -7.78 9.03
C HIS A 48 -3.04 -8.48 7.97
N GLN A 49 -4.11 -7.84 7.49
CA GLN A 49 -4.95 -8.39 6.44
C GLN A 49 -4.19 -8.63 5.13
N LEU A 50 -3.14 -7.86 4.84
CA LEU A 50 -2.30 -8.07 3.65
C LEU A 50 -1.62 -9.44 3.62
N GLN A 51 -1.41 -10.08 4.78
CA GLN A 51 -0.67 -11.34 4.88
C GLN A 51 -1.32 -12.47 4.09
N SER A 52 -2.64 -12.47 3.92
CA SER A 52 -3.35 -13.48 3.12
C SER A 52 -2.99 -13.42 1.64
N ALA A 53 -2.51 -12.28 1.14
CA ALA A 53 -2.14 -12.08 -0.25
C ALA A 53 -0.65 -12.37 -0.53
N TYR A 54 0.17 -12.55 0.51
CA TYR A 54 1.59 -12.88 0.35
C TYR A 54 1.78 -14.38 0.08
N SER A 55 2.70 -14.68 -0.84
CA SER A 55 3.13 -16.05 -1.15
C SER A 55 4.64 -16.08 -1.32
N ILE A 56 5.32 -17.03 -0.67
CA ILE A 56 6.78 -17.19 -0.79
C ILE A 56 7.21 -17.44 -2.24
N ASN A 57 6.35 -18.12 -3.01
CA ASN A 57 6.61 -18.40 -4.42
C ASN A 57 6.67 -17.12 -5.25
N ARG A 58 6.03 -16.02 -4.81
CA ARG A 58 6.04 -14.77 -5.57
C ARG A 58 7.40 -14.07 -5.55
N LEU A 59 8.27 -14.39 -4.59
CA LEU A 59 9.63 -13.84 -4.52
C LEU A 59 10.45 -14.10 -5.78
N GLN A 60 10.19 -15.19 -6.50
CA GLN A 60 10.89 -15.51 -7.75
C GLN A 60 10.66 -14.46 -8.87
N TYR A 61 9.58 -13.69 -8.79
CA TYR A 61 9.23 -12.68 -9.78
C TYR A 61 9.71 -11.28 -9.39
N ARG A 62 10.32 -11.14 -8.20
CA ARG A 62 10.87 -9.87 -7.73
C ARG A 62 12.09 -9.52 -8.57
N ASN A 63 11.95 -8.46 -9.35
CA ASN A 63 13.03 -7.96 -10.20
C ASN A 63 13.35 -6.51 -9.82
N ILE A 64 14.27 -6.38 -8.87
CA ILE A 64 14.81 -5.10 -8.40
C ILE A 64 15.72 -4.50 -9.48
N GLU A 65 16.56 -5.30 -10.13
CA GLU A 65 17.58 -4.83 -11.08
C GLU A 65 16.96 -4.17 -12.32
N GLY A 66 15.93 -4.79 -12.88
CA GLY A 66 15.16 -4.29 -14.02
C GLY A 66 13.93 -3.46 -13.65
N ASP A 67 13.83 -2.91 -12.43
CA ASP A 67 12.84 -1.88 -12.12
C ASP A 67 13.34 -0.53 -12.68
N THR A 68 12.59 0.06 -13.59
CA THR A 68 12.93 1.31 -14.27
C THR A 68 12.53 2.55 -13.47
N GLN A 69 11.70 2.41 -12.43
CA GLN A 69 11.26 3.51 -11.56
C GLN A 69 12.15 3.72 -10.33
N LYS A 70 13.47 3.52 -10.46
CA LYS A 70 14.41 3.74 -9.34
C LYS A 70 14.71 5.20 -9.04
N GLN A 71 14.52 6.07 -10.03
CA GLN A 71 14.84 7.48 -9.87
C GLN A 71 13.67 8.21 -9.23
N SER A 72 13.91 8.79 -8.06
CA SER A 72 12.93 9.66 -7.42
C SER A 72 12.74 10.93 -8.22
N THR A 73 11.49 11.37 -8.32
CA THR A 73 11.17 12.70 -8.84
C THR A 73 11.55 13.77 -7.81
N LYS A 74 11.73 15.03 -8.25
CA LYS A 74 12.00 16.14 -7.31
C LYS A 74 10.92 16.25 -6.23
N SER A 75 9.66 16.03 -6.59
CA SER A 75 8.51 16.03 -5.68
C SER A 75 8.47 14.82 -4.73
N GLU A 76 9.17 13.72 -5.03
CA GLU A 76 9.37 12.61 -4.09
C GLU A 76 10.50 12.89 -3.09
N LEU A 77 11.52 13.65 -3.50
CA LEU A 77 12.69 13.97 -2.67
C LEU A 77 12.41 15.04 -1.62
N THR A 78 11.35 15.83 -1.78
CA THR A 78 11.01 16.92 -0.86
C THR A 78 9.66 16.70 -0.17
N ARG A 79 9.63 16.91 1.14
CA ARG A 79 8.40 17.04 1.95
C ARG A 79 8.52 18.32 2.75
N SER A 80 7.50 19.17 2.73
CA SER A 80 7.56 20.48 3.38
C SER A 80 7.11 20.42 4.84
N ASN A 81 6.25 19.43 5.17
CA ASN A 81 5.70 19.23 6.51
C ASN A 81 5.20 17.77 6.68
N LEU A 82 4.71 17.44 7.87
CA LEU A 82 4.18 16.11 8.20
C LEU A 82 2.94 15.74 7.39
N ASN A 83 2.06 16.70 7.09
CA ASN A 83 0.87 16.46 6.29
C ASN A 83 1.23 16.05 4.86
N ASP A 84 2.19 16.72 4.22
CA ASP A 84 2.69 16.32 2.90
C ASP A 84 3.18 14.87 2.89
N LEU A 85 3.88 14.46 3.96
CA LEU A 85 4.35 13.07 4.11
C LEU A 85 3.18 12.10 4.23
N VAL A 86 2.16 12.43 5.02
CA VAL A 86 0.99 11.56 5.23
C VAL A 86 0.10 11.48 3.99
N ILE A 87 -0.19 12.61 3.32
CA ILE A 87 -0.92 12.66 2.05
C ILE A 87 -0.23 11.77 1.01
N ALA A 88 1.09 11.90 0.85
CA ALA A 88 1.83 11.11 -0.12
C ALA A 88 1.76 9.60 0.16
N ASN A 89 1.78 9.18 1.44
CA ASN A 89 1.67 7.76 1.79
C ASN A 89 0.24 7.23 1.68
N PHE A 90 -0.79 8.01 2.01
CA PHE A 90 -2.18 7.62 1.75
C PHE A 90 -2.44 7.47 0.25
N SER A 91 -2.04 8.44 -0.56
CA SER A 91 -2.17 8.36 -2.02
C SER A 91 -1.50 7.10 -2.60
N ARG A 92 -0.23 6.85 -2.25
CA ARG A 92 0.51 5.66 -2.73
C ARG A 92 -0.11 4.33 -2.29
N THR A 93 -0.62 4.25 -1.05
CA THR A 93 -1.27 3.04 -0.54
C THR A 93 -2.62 2.81 -1.24
N GLN A 94 -3.40 3.86 -1.48
CA GLN A 94 -4.67 3.78 -2.21
C GLN A 94 -4.45 3.35 -3.67
N GLU A 95 -3.45 3.91 -4.35
CA GLU A 95 -3.05 3.51 -5.71
C GLU A 95 -2.61 2.04 -5.74
N SER A 96 -1.74 1.64 -4.81
CA SER A 96 -1.27 0.25 -4.73
C SER A 96 -2.43 -0.72 -4.48
N SER A 97 -3.37 -0.36 -3.58
CA SER A 97 -4.56 -1.16 -3.32
C SER A 97 -5.47 -1.26 -4.55
N ARG A 98 -5.60 -0.18 -5.35
CA ARG A 98 -6.35 -0.18 -6.60
C ARG A 98 -5.73 -1.11 -7.63
N VAL A 99 -4.41 -1.10 -7.77
CA VAL A 99 -3.70 -2.00 -8.68
C VAL A 99 -3.88 -3.45 -8.25
N LEU A 100 -3.78 -3.75 -6.95
CA LEU A 100 -3.98 -5.10 -6.43
C LEU A 100 -5.42 -5.59 -6.65
N GLU A 101 -6.42 -4.75 -6.36
CA GLU A 101 -7.83 -5.03 -6.66
C GLU A 101 -8.00 -5.47 -8.12
N GLU A 102 -7.54 -4.68 -9.08
CA GLU A 102 -7.72 -5.01 -10.50
C GLU A 102 -6.87 -6.20 -10.95
N SER A 103 -5.64 -6.34 -10.43
CA SER A 103 -4.73 -7.44 -10.81
C SER A 103 -5.25 -8.78 -10.33
N PHE A 104 -5.81 -8.84 -9.12
CA PHE A 104 -6.35 -10.08 -8.58
C PHE A 104 -7.63 -10.53 -9.27
N LYS A 105 -8.37 -9.67 -9.99
CA LYS A 105 -9.51 -10.12 -10.82
C LYS A 105 -9.12 -11.17 -11.86
N LEU A 106 -7.84 -11.18 -12.27
CA LEU A 106 -7.30 -12.12 -13.26
C LEU A 106 -6.95 -13.49 -12.67
N GLN A 107 -6.91 -13.63 -11.33
CA GLN A 107 -6.37 -14.82 -10.66
C GLN A 107 -7.16 -15.29 -9.44
N ASN A 108 -7.69 -14.36 -8.64
CA ASN A 108 -8.37 -14.62 -7.37
C ASN A 108 -9.38 -13.50 -7.03
N ILE A 109 -10.67 -13.78 -7.23
CA ILE A 109 -11.76 -12.82 -6.98
C ILE A 109 -11.88 -12.44 -5.50
N GLU A 110 -11.62 -13.37 -4.58
CA GLU A 110 -11.69 -13.09 -3.14
C GLU A 110 -10.64 -12.06 -2.72
N LEU A 111 -9.40 -12.20 -3.22
CA LEU A 111 -8.35 -11.22 -2.99
C LEU A 111 -8.66 -9.88 -3.68
N SER A 112 -9.27 -9.89 -4.87
CA SER A 112 -9.75 -8.65 -5.51
C SER A 112 -10.72 -7.89 -4.61
N GLU A 113 -11.73 -8.57 -4.06
CA GLU A 113 -12.70 -7.93 -3.16
C GLU A 113 -12.06 -7.49 -1.84
N LEU A 114 -11.08 -8.23 -1.30
CA LEU A 114 -10.31 -7.79 -0.14
C LEU A 114 -9.59 -6.46 -0.42
N PHE A 115 -8.88 -6.33 -1.55
CA PHE A 115 -8.16 -5.09 -1.87
C PHE A 115 -9.06 -3.92 -2.21
N LYS A 116 -10.27 -4.18 -2.70
CA LYS A 116 -11.32 -3.17 -2.78
C LYS A 116 -11.72 -2.68 -1.39
N GLN A 117 -12.02 -3.59 -0.46
CA GLN A 117 -12.37 -3.23 0.91
C GLN A 117 -11.26 -2.43 1.60
N ILE A 118 -10.00 -2.88 1.48
CA ILE A 118 -8.82 -2.17 2.01
C ILE A 118 -8.74 -0.76 1.43
N ARG A 119 -8.95 -0.58 0.12
CA ARG A 119 -8.94 0.74 -0.53
C ARG A 119 -9.99 1.68 0.05
N TYR A 120 -11.21 1.19 0.28
CA TYR A 120 -12.27 2.00 0.91
C TYR A 120 -11.95 2.35 2.37
N GLN A 121 -11.35 1.41 3.13
CA GLN A 121 -10.90 1.69 4.50
C GLN A 121 -9.77 2.72 4.52
N LEU A 122 -8.86 2.70 3.55
CA LEU A 122 -7.82 3.72 3.40
C LEU A 122 -8.40 5.13 3.20
N TYR A 123 -9.45 5.30 2.41
CA TYR A 123 -10.14 6.60 2.29
C TYR A 123 -10.75 7.07 3.62
N GLY A 124 -11.34 6.13 4.37
CA GLY A 124 -11.89 6.42 5.70
C GLY A 124 -10.80 6.85 6.69
N LEU A 125 -9.67 6.13 6.71
CA LEU A 125 -8.54 6.42 7.59
C LEU A 125 -7.84 7.74 7.24
N GLU A 126 -7.70 8.05 5.95
CA GLU A 126 -7.15 9.34 5.50
C GLU A 126 -8.02 10.49 6.02
N LYS A 127 -9.34 10.40 5.82
CA LYS A 127 -10.28 11.38 6.34
C LYS A 127 -10.21 11.50 7.86
N ALA A 128 -10.18 10.37 8.56
CA ALA A 128 -10.12 10.37 10.03
C ALA A 128 -8.83 11.02 10.53
N TYR A 129 -7.68 10.69 9.94
CA TYR A 129 -6.39 11.28 10.27
C TYR A 129 -6.43 12.82 10.18
N PHE A 130 -6.91 13.36 9.05
CA PHE A 130 -6.95 14.81 8.86
C PHE A 130 -8.05 15.53 9.64
N LEU A 131 -9.08 14.82 10.13
CA LEU A 131 -10.03 15.41 11.08
C LEU A 131 -9.52 15.41 12.52
N SER A 132 -8.57 14.52 12.84
CA SER A 132 -8.00 14.40 14.18
C SER A 132 -6.75 15.26 14.39
N PHE A 133 -5.94 15.51 13.34
CA PHE A 133 -4.60 16.10 13.48
C PHE A 133 -4.33 17.32 12.59
N ASN A 134 -5.33 17.86 11.88
CA ASN A 134 -5.24 19.21 11.26
C ASN A 134 -5.88 20.27 12.13
#